data_AF-A0A1Q3UTK0-F1
#
_entry.id   AF-A0A1Q3UTK0-F1
#
_cell.length_a   1.000
_cell.length_b   1.000
_cell.length_c   1.000
_cell.angle_alpha   90.00
_cell.angle_beta   90.00
_cell.angle_gamma   90.00
#
_symmetry.space_group_name_H-M   'P 1'
#
loop_
_entity.id
_entity.type
_entity.pdbx_description
1 polymer ?
#
loop_
_entity_poly.entity_id
_entity_poly.type
_entity_poly.pdbx_seq_one_letter_code
_entity_poly.pdbx_strand_id
1 'polypeptide(L)' 'MALQLGALRDALEAAGAPADKAQKAAEEAAGYENRLAGVESGLSLLKWMVGFNIALTAGVLAKLLH' A
#
# COMPACT_ATOMS: atom_id res chain seq x y z
N MET A 1 0.34 -8.76 9.51
CA MET A 1 0.34 -9.41 8.18
C MET A 1 0.12 -10.93 8.30
N ALA A 2 0.97 -11.70 9.01
CA ALA A 2 0.72 -13.13 9.23
C ALA A 2 -0.63 -13.46 9.93
N LEU A 3 -1.10 -12.58 10.82
CA LEU A 3 -2.37 -12.76 11.53
C LEU A 3 -3.61 -12.64 10.61
N GLN A 4 -3.57 -11.76 9.59
CA GLN A 4 -4.70 -11.56 8.67
C GLN A 4 -4.74 -12.63 7.58
N LEU A 5 -3.58 -13.13 7.16
CA LEU A 5 -3.43 -14.33 6.33
C LEU A 5 -4.03 -15.57 7.00
N GLY A 6 -3.75 -15.76 8.29
CA GLY A 6 -4.36 -16.81 9.11
C GLY A 6 -5.88 -16.67 9.13
N ALA A 7 -6.39 -15.46 9.40
CA ALA A 7 -7.84 -15.21 9.43
C ALA A 7 -8.52 -15.45 8.07
N LEU A 8 -7.90 -15.09 6.95
CA LEU A 8 -8.43 -15.33 5.61
C LEU A 8 -8.45 -16.82 5.27
N ARG A 9 -7.37 -17.55 5.58
CA ARG A 9 -7.32 -19.01 5.44
C ARG A 9 -8.38 -19.68 6.29
N ASP A 10 -8.44 -19.34 7.57
CA ASP A 10 -9.39 -19.95 8.53
C ASP A 10 -10.85 -19.67 8.11
N ALA A 11 -11.14 -18.48 7.55
CA ALA A 11 -12.44 -18.17 6.99
C ALA A 11 -12.78 -18.99 5.74
N LEU A 12 -11.80 -19.23 4.86
CA LEU A 12 -11.97 -20.07 3.66
C LEU A 12 -12.15 -21.54 4.04
N GLU A 13 -11.40 -22.05 5.02
CA GLU A 13 -11.58 -23.40 5.57
C GLU A 13 -12.95 -23.55 6.24
N ALA A 14 -13.39 -22.56 7.02
CA ALA A 14 -14.73 -22.55 7.62
C ALA A 14 -15.85 -22.49 6.56
N ALA A 15 -15.59 -21.92 5.38
CA ALA A 15 -16.50 -21.95 4.23
C ALA A 15 -16.46 -23.27 3.45
N GLY A 16 -15.65 -24.25 3.87
CA GLY A 16 -15.53 -25.56 3.24
C GLY A 16 -14.51 -25.64 2.10
N ALA A 17 -13.63 -24.65 1.94
CA ALA A 17 -12.55 -24.73 0.97
C ALA A 17 -11.49 -25.75 1.43
N PRO A 18 -10.88 -26.53 0.51
CA PRO A 18 -9.75 -27.40 0.83
C PRO A 18 -8.58 -26.58 1.38
N ALA A 19 -7.92 -27.08 2.44
CA ALA A 19 -6.82 -26.39 3.13
C ALA A 19 -5.71 -25.90 2.17
N ASP A 20 -5.28 -26.72 1.21
CA ASP A 20 -4.31 -26.34 0.18
C ASP A 20 -4.75 -25.12 -0.67
N LYS A 21 -6.05 -25.02 -0.98
CA LYS A 21 -6.59 -23.91 -1.76
C LYS A 21 -6.78 -22.67 -0.90
N ALA A 22 -7.20 -22.83 0.35
CA ALA A 22 -7.33 -21.75 1.31
C ALA A 22 -5.97 -21.10 1.61
N GLN A 23 -4.93 -21.92 1.82
CA GLN A 23 -3.55 -21.50 2.01
C GLN A 23 -3.04 -20.71 0.80
N LYS A 24 -3.19 -21.25 -0.43
CA LYS A 24 -2.78 -20.56 -1.66
C LYS A 24 -3.49 -19.22 -1.87
N ALA A 25 -4.80 -19.17 -1.67
CA ALA A 25 -5.57 -17.94 -1.83
C ALA A 25 -5.13 -16.86 -0.83
N ALA A 26 -4.83 -17.26 0.42
CA ALA A 26 -4.29 -16.36 1.41
C ALA A 26 -2.89 -15.86 0.99
N GLU A 27 -1.99 -16.75 0.59
CA GLU A 27 -0.64 -16.39 0.12
C GLU A 27 -0.66 -15.43 -1.08
N GLU A 28 -1.53 -15.64 -2.06
CA GLU A 28 -1.72 -14.72 -3.19
C GLU A 28 -2.19 -13.34 -2.72
N ALA A 29 -3.15 -13.28 -1.78
CA ALA A 29 -3.65 -12.02 -1.21
C ALA A 29 -2.53 -11.22 -0.51
N ALA A 30 -1.65 -11.89 0.24
CA ALA A 30 -0.50 -11.24 0.86
C ALA A 30 0.52 -10.71 -0.15
N GLY A 31 0.68 -11.39 -1.29
CA GLY A 31 1.48 -10.90 -2.40
C GLY A 31 0.99 -9.53 -2.91
N TYR A 32 -0.32 -9.32 -2.95
CA TYR A 32 -0.91 -8.04 -3.35
C TYR A 32 -0.76 -6.96 -2.28
N GLU A 33 -0.99 -7.28 -0.99
CA GLU A 33 -0.79 -6.33 0.11
C GLU A 33 0.63 -5.77 0.16
N ASN A 34 1.65 -6.63 -0.03
CA ASN A 34 3.05 -6.18 -0.05
C ASN A 34 3.33 -5.20 -1.21
N ARG A 35 2.74 -5.45 -2.38
CA ARG A 35 2.85 -4.54 -3.54
C ARG A 35 2.12 -3.22 -3.28
N LEU A 36 0.94 -3.26 -2.65
CA LEU A 36 0.19 -2.07 -2.29
C LEU A 36 0.94 -1.22 -1.27
N ALA A 37 1.50 -1.81 -0.23
CA ALA A 37 2.31 -1.10 0.77
C ALA A 37 3.52 -0.39 0.12
N GLY A 38 4.18 -1.04 -0.85
CA GLY A 38 5.25 -0.42 -1.64
C GLY A 38 4.76 0.78 -2.46
N VAL A 39 3.59 0.68 -3.08
CA VAL A 39 2.96 1.77 -3.84
C VAL A 39 2.57 2.94 -2.92
N GLU A 40 1.99 2.66 -1.76
CA GLU A 40 1.60 3.68 -0.77
C GLU A 40 2.82 4.44 -0.23
N SER A 41 3.92 3.73 0.03
CA SER A 41 5.19 4.35 0.44
C SER A 41 5.74 5.26 -0.67
N GLY A 42 5.78 4.78 -1.92
CA GLY A 42 6.22 5.57 -3.07
C GLY A 42 5.35 6.80 -3.31
N LEU A 43 4.03 6.66 -3.19
CA LEU A 43 3.08 7.78 -3.29
C LEU A 43 3.27 8.82 -2.18
N SER A 44 3.55 8.37 -0.96
CA SER A 44 3.80 9.27 0.17
C SER A 44 5.06 10.11 -0.05
N LEU A 45 6.14 9.48 -0.52
CA LEU A 45 7.37 10.18 -0.89
C LEU A 45 7.14 11.17 -2.04
N LEU A 46 6.45 10.73 -3.10
CA LEU A 46 6.16 11.58 -4.26
C LEU A 46 5.32 12.79 -3.87
N LYS A 47 4.29 12.63 -3.03
CA LYS A 47 3.48 13.74 -2.51
C LYS A 47 4.34 14.76 -1.76
N TRP A 48 5.30 14.30 -0.97
CA TRP A 48 6.19 15.19 -0.22
C TRP A 48 7.11 15.99 -1.16
N MET A 49 7.68 15.33 -2.17
CA MET A 49 8.51 15.99 -3.19
C MET A 49 7.72 17.03 -3.99
N VAL A 50 6.50 16.70 -4.40
CA VAL A 50 5.62 17.63 -5.12
C VAL A 50 5.24 18.81 -4.24
N GLY A 51 4.87 18.57 -2.97
CA GLY A 51 4.58 19.63 -2.01
C GLY A 51 5.76 20.59 -1.81
N PHE A 52 6.98 20.04 -1.66
CA PHE A 52 8.19 20.83 -1.55
C PHE A 52 8.50 21.62 -2.83
N ASN A 53 8.31 21.01 -4.00
CA ASN A 53 8.51 21.68 -5.28
C ASN A 53 7.53 22.85 -5.48
N ILE A 54 6.26 22.67 -5.11
CA ILE A 54 5.25 23.74 -5.12
C ILE A 54 5.66 24.86 -4.16
N ALA A 55 6.07 24.53 -2.93
CA ALA A 55 6.49 25.53 -1.95
C ALA A 55 7.70 26.35 -2.42
N LEU A 56 8.71 25.70 -3.01
CA LEU A 56 9.86 26.38 -3.60
C LEU A 56 9.46 27.27 -4.77
N THR A 57 8.61 26.76 -5.68
CA THR A 57 8.16 27.52 -6.85
C THR A 57 7.37 28.75 -6.41
N ALA A 58 6.45 28.61 -5.47
CA ALA A 58 5.71 29.72 -4.88
C ALA A 58 6.63 30.72 -4.17
N GLY A 59 7.64 30.24 -3.43
CA GLY A 59 8.63 31.10 -2.78
C GLY A 59 9.49 31.90 -3.75
N VAL A 60 9.92 31.29 -4.86
CA VAL A 60 10.65 31.99 -5.93
C VAL A 60 9.75 33.03 -6.59
N LEU A 61 8.50 32.68 -6.90
CA LEU A 61 7.54 33.63 -7.47
C LEU A 61 7.26 34.79 -6.52
N ALA A 62 7.10 34.53 -5.23
CA ALA A 62 6.89 35.57 -4.22
C ALA A 62 8.09 36.52 -4.12
N LYS A 63 9.33 36.02 -4.22
CA LYS A 63 10.54 36.85 -4.25
C LYS A 63 10.68 37.66 -5.55
N LEU A 64 10.14 37.19 -6.66
CA LEU A 64 10.20 37.88 -7.96
C LEU A 64 9.13 38.97 -8.09
N LEU A 65 7.98 38.77 -7.44
CA LEU A 65 6.82 39.67 -7.49
C LEU A 65 6.83 40.73 -6.37
N HIS A 66 7.78 40.67 -5.44
CA HIS A 66 7.90 41.57 -4.28
C HIS A 66 9.30 42.19 -4.26
#